data_AF-A0A9W4L1K6-F1
#
_entry.id   AF-A0A9W4L1K6-F1
#
_cell.length_a   1.000
_cell.length_b   1.000
_cell.length_c   1.000
_cell.angle_alpha   90.00
_cell.angle_beta   90.00
_cell.angle_gamma   90.00
#
_symmetry.space_group_name_H-M   'P 1'
#
loop_
_entity.id
_entity.type
_entity.pdbx_description
1 polymer ?
#
loop_
_entity_poly.entity_id
_entity_poly.type
_entity_poly.pdbx_seq_one_letter_code
_entity_poly.pdbx_strand_id
1 'polypeptide(L)' 'MFFPTIYSATTDERHIVKDKNTCACGTRYNVFAMLSRSDLRKIRFKHYKEVTCPKCKSSIDKG' A
#
# COMPACT_ATOMS: atom_id res chain seq x y z
N MET A 1 -9.67 -11.59 1.96
CA MET A 1 -9.85 -10.23 2.50
C MET A 1 -9.36 -9.19 1.49
N PHE A 2 -10.04 -8.05 1.39
CA PHE A 2 -9.63 -6.92 0.55
C PHE A 2 -8.90 -5.88 1.39
N PHE A 3 -7.85 -5.29 0.81
CA PHE A 3 -7.04 -4.27 1.48
C PHE A 3 -6.92 -3.04 0.59
N PRO A 4 -6.84 -1.83 1.17
CA PRO A 4 -6.43 -0.66 0.40
C PRO A 4 -4.98 -0.87 -0.04
N THR A 5 -4.74 -0.84 -1.34
CA THR A 5 -3.40 -1.05 -1.91
C THR A 5 -2.98 0.12 -2.78
N ILE A 6 -1.68 0.31 -2.88
CA ILE A 6 -1.09 1.24 -3.82
C ILE A 6 0.06 0.55 -4.57
N TYR A 7 0.13 0.80 -5.87
CA TYR A 7 1.25 0.37 -6.69
C TYR A 7 2.38 1.39 -6.57
N SER A 8 3.57 0.91 -6.24
CA SER A 8 4.78 1.72 -6.18
C SER A 8 5.65 1.40 -7.39
N ALA A 9 5.83 2.38 -8.26
CA ALA A 9 6.70 2.25 -9.43
C ALA A 9 8.19 2.10 -9.04
N THR A 10 8.60 2.55 -7.85
CA THR A 10 10.00 2.47 -7.40
C THR A 10 10.44 1.07 -7.03
N THR A 11 9.52 0.25 -6.52
CA THR A 11 9.78 -1.14 -6.12
C THR A 11 9.12 -2.13 -7.07
N ASP A 12 8.36 -1.64 -8.05
CA ASP A 12 7.46 -2.44 -8.91
C ASP A 12 6.55 -3.39 -8.11
N GLU A 13 6.06 -2.92 -6.96
CA GLU A 13 5.26 -3.73 -6.04
C GLU A 13 3.95 -3.06 -5.67
N ARG A 14 2.95 -3.88 -5.37
CA ARG A 14 1.69 -3.48 -4.78
C ARG A 14 1.78 -3.66 -3.27
N HIS A 15 1.71 -2.53 -2.58
CA HIS A 15 1.80 -2.41 -1.12
C HIS A 15 0.42 -2.24 -0.49
N ILE A 16 0.26 -2.66 0.75
CA ILE A 16 -0.95 -2.39 1.53
C ILE A 16 -0.78 -1.04 2.22
N VAL A 17 -1.72 -0.13 1.97
CA VAL A 17 -1.78 1.17 2.63
C VAL A 17 -2.21 0.96 4.08
N LYS A 18 -1.43 1.48 5.03
CA LYS A 18 -1.71 1.41 6.46
C LYS A 18 -2.33 2.72 6.96
N ASP A 19 -1.76 3.83 6.54
CA ASP A 19 -2.17 5.18 6.94
C ASP A 19 -1.97 6.18 5.80
N LYS A 20 -2.09 7.48 6.10
CA LYS A 20 -2.06 8.60 5.14
C LYS A 20 -0.76 8.68 4.33
N ASN A 21 0.35 8.16 4.82
CA ASN A 21 1.66 8.28 4.16
C ASN A 21 2.39 6.94 4.02
N THR A 22 2.05 5.94 4.83
CA THR A 22 2.82 4.71 4.94
C THR A 22 2.03 3.45 4.59
N CYS A 23 2.78 2.45 4.14
CA CYS A 23 2.33 1.11 3.89
C CYS A 23 2.60 0.20 5.11
N ALA A 24 1.93 -0.96 5.16
CA ALA A 24 2.11 -1.95 6.23
C ALA A 24 3.56 -2.47 6.38
N CYS A 25 4.36 -2.37 5.31
CA CYS A 25 5.78 -2.70 5.30
C CYS A 25 6.71 -1.56 5.75
N GLY A 26 6.18 -0.38 6.06
CA GLY A 26 6.94 0.83 6.43
C GLY A 26 7.32 1.73 5.25
N THR A 27 7.11 1.29 4.00
CA THR A 27 7.38 2.12 2.81
C THR A 27 6.46 3.35 2.79
N ARG A 28 7.04 4.52 2.56
CA ARG A 28 6.28 5.75 2.30
C ARG A 28 5.84 5.76 0.84
N TYR A 29 4.53 5.81 0.60
CA TYR A 29 3.99 5.93 -0.75
C TYR A 29 3.68 7.39 -1.13
N ASN A 30 3.66 8.28 -0.15
CA ASN A 30 3.53 9.72 -0.38
C ASN A 30 4.62 10.48 0.37
N VAL A 31 5.43 11.21 -0.39
CA VAL A 31 6.55 12.03 0.12
C VAL A 31 6.03 13.38 0.62
N PHE A 32 4.89 13.86 0.10
CA PHE A 32 4.32 15.14 0.50
C PHE A 32 3.50 15.01 1.78
N ALA A 33 3.59 16.04 2.64
CA ALA A 33 2.83 16.12 3.89
C ALA A 33 1.30 16.16 3.66
N MET A 34 0.87 16.60 2.48
CA MET A 34 -0.54 16.64 2.07
C MET A 34 -0.83 15.59 1.01
N LEU A 35 -1.80 14.71 1.32
CA LEU A 35 -2.41 13.83 0.32
C LEU A 35 -3.23 14.67 -0.65
N SER A 36 -2.89 14.61 -1.93
CA SER A 36 -3.76 15.16 -2.97
C SER A 36 -4.89 14.17 -3.28
N ARG A 37 -6.01 14.68 -3.81
CA ARG A 37 -7.09 13.81 -4.34
C ARG A 37 -6.57 12.84 -5.41
N SER A 38 -5.58 13.26 -6.19
CA SER A 38 -4.90 12.42 -7.18
C SER A 38 -4.15 11.25 -6.55
N ASP A 39 -3.60 11.40 -5.35
CA ASP A 39 -2.90 10.32 -4.65
C ASP A 39 -3.89 9.31 -4.05
N LEU A 40 -4.99 9.80 -3.49
CA LEU A 40 -6.09 8.94 -3.03
C LEU A 40 -6.67 8.12 -4.18
N ARG A 41 -6.75 8.69 -5.38
CA ARG A 41 -7.20 7.98 -6.60
C ARG A 41 -6.23 6.87 -7.03
N LYS A 42 -4.99 6.82 -6.56
CA LYS A 42 -4.07 5.69 -6.83
C LYS A 42 -4.34 4.51 -5.90
N ILE A 43 -4.98 4.75 -4.76
CA ILE A 43 -5.37 3.70 -3.83
C ILE A 43 -6.51 2.88 -4.44
N ARG A 44 -6.34 1.57 -4.43
CA ARG A 44 -7.30 0.58 -4.95
C ARG A 44 -7.49 -0.53 -3.94
N PHE A 45 -8.73 -0.85 -3.63
CA PHE A 45 -9.04 -2.03 -2.84
C PHE A 45 -8.81 -3.27 -3.70
N LYS A 46 -7.88 -4.12 -3.28
CA LYS A 46 -7.51 -5.35 -3.99
C LYS A 46 -7.50 -6.52 -3.04
N HIS A 47 -7.67 -7.72 -3.59
CA HIS A 47 -7.63 -8.93 -2.78
C HIS A 47 -6.20 -9.19 -2.27
N TYR A 48 -6.04 -9.81 -1.10
CA TYR A 48 -4.72 -10.08 -0.52
C TYR A 48 -3.77 -10.85 -1.48
N LYS A 49 -4.35 -11.71 -2.33
CA LYS A 49 -3.61 -12.46 -3.37
C LYS A 49 -2.94 -11.57 -4.42
N GLU A 50 -3.47 -10.36 -4.64
CA GLU A 50 -2.95 -9.38 -5.59
C GLU A 50 -1.89 -8.44 -4.99
N VAL A 51 -1.69 -8.47 -3.67
CA VAL A 51 -0.56 -7.78 -3.02
C VAL A 51 0.72 -8.47 -3.50
N THR A 52 1.72 -7.72 -3.93
CA THR A 52 3.00 -8.32 -4.38
C THR A 52 4.15 -8.04 -3.44
N CYS A 53 4.06 -7.02 -2.58
CA CYS A 53 5.07 -6.77 -1.56
C CYS A 53 5.14 -7.91 -0.53
N PRO A 54 6.28 -8.61 -0.38
CA PRO A 54 6.40 -9.76 0.52
C PRO A 54 6.26 -9.35 1.99
N LYS A 55 6.81 -8.19 2.38
CA LYS A 55 6.67 -7.64 3.74
C LYS A 55 5.21 -7.36 4.08
N CYS A 56 4.44 -6.78 3.15
CA CYS A 56 3.02 -6.53 3.36
C CYS A 56 2.21 -7.83 3.52
N LYS A 57 2.55 -8.89 2.78
CA LYS A 57 1.91 -10.22 2.96
C LYS A 57 2.18 -10.79 4.34
N SER A 58 3.44 -10.77 4.78
CA SER A 58 3.82 -11.28 6.10
C SER A 58 3.20 -10.48 7.26
N SER A 59 2.92 -9.18 7.08
CA SER A 59 2.22 -8.39 8.09
C SER A 59 0.75 -8.80 8.31
N ILE A 60 0.11 -9.45 7.33
CA ILE A 60 -1.26 -9.95 7.46
C ILE A 60 -1.29 -11.31 8.16
N ASP A 61 -0.30 -12.17 7.90
CA ASP A 61 -0.24 -13.53 8.43
C ASP A 61 0.04 -13.58 9.95
N LYS A 62 0.51 -12.47 10.53
CA LYS A 62 0.76 -12.33 11.97
C LYS A 62 -0.43 -11.77 12.77
N GLY A 63 -1.60 -11.65 12.14
CA GLY A 63 -2.83 -11.11 12.75
C GLY A 63 -3.80 -12.20 13.18
#